data_AF-A0A8J3HD08-F1
#
_entry.id   AF-A0A8J3HD08-F1
#
_cell.length_a   1.000
_cell.length_b   1.000
_cell.length_c   1.000
_cell.angle_alpha   90.00
_cell.angle_beta   90.00
_cell.angle_gamma   90.00
#
_symmetry.space_group_name_H-M   'P 1'
#
loop_
_entity.id
_entity.type
_entity.pdbx_description
1 polymer ?
#
loop_
_entity_poly.entity_id
_entity_poly.type
_entity_poly.pdbx_seq_one_letter_code
_entity_poly.pdbx_strand_id
1 'polypeptide(L)'
;MTTPAVDSPAKRREQPGLALVTLAPALVGAAAALAGRLGGGGTLHVFGDGDAESDAHHVAVEFVHPVIVGKPALPALAHPAARAAHRLRHTAEPRDVALALCGPDPAAVEPGLHAAAERGLLALVLCGPRPPQAPAAHTLALPADDPLILRELRVSAYHLLWELAHVLLEHDGARRGGSA
;
A
#
# COMPACT_ATOMS: atom_id res chain seq x y z
N MET A 1 5.54 -13.95 -44.39
CA MET A 1 5.75 -14.04 -42.93
C MET A 1 5.31 -12.70 -42.35
N THR A 2 4.08 -12.59 -41.87
CA THR A 2 3.53 -11.35 -41.29
C THR A 2 4.06 -11.22 -39.86
N THR A 3 4.89 -10.21 -39.62
CA THR A 3 5.32 -9.81 -38.28
C THR A 3 4.08 -9.51 -37.43
N PRO A 4 3.88 -10.12 -36.26
CA PRO A 4 2.74 -9.77 -35.41
C PRO A 4 2.83 -8.28 -35.08
N ALA A 5 1.72 -7.56 -35.22
CA ALA A 5 1.65 -6.15 -34.86
C ALA A 5 1.94 -6.04 -33.35
N VAL A 6 3.12 -5.51 -33.02
CA VAL A 6 3.49 -5.22 -31.63
C VAL A 6 2.57 -4.08 -31.19
N ASP A 7 1.59 -4.39 -30.34
CA ASP A 7 0.78 -3.34 -29.71
C ASP A 7 1.73 -2.36 -29.00
N SER A 8 1.50 -1.07 -29.23
CA SER A 8 2.35 -0.03 -28.66
C SER A 8 2.39 -0.16 -27.13
N PRO A 9 3.52 0.17 -26.47
CA PRO A 9 3.59 0.16 -25.01
C PRO A 9 2.44 0.96 -24.35
N ALA A 10 1.99 2.05 -24.96
CA ALA A 10 0.86 2.84 -24.49
C ALA A 10 -0.46 2.06 -24.50
N LYS A 11 -0.75 1.35 -25.60
CA LYS A 11 -1.99 0.59 -25.76
C LYS A 11 -2.12 -0.57 -24.77
N ARG A 12 -0.99 -1.17 -24.36
CA ARG A 12 -0.97 -2.21 -23.32
C ARG A 12 -1.33 -1.69 -21.92
N ARG A 13 -1.12 -0.40 -21.65
CA ARG A 13 -1.38 0.24 -20.34
C ARG A 13 -2.80 0.78 -20.19
N GLU A 14 -3.46 1.07 -21.31
CA GLU A 14 -4.76 1.74 -21.32
C GLU A 14 -5.82 0.95 -20.56
N GLN A 15 -6.04 -0.33 -20.91
CA GLN A 15 -7.07 -1.14 -20.25
C GLN A 15 -6.77 -1.38 -18.75
N PRO A 16 -5.55 -1.82 -18.33
CA PRO A 16 -5.24 -1.95 -16.90
C PRO A 16 -5.37 -0.64 -16.12
N GLY A 17 -4.95 0.48 -16.72
CA GLY A 17 -5.08 1.81 -16.13
C GLY A 17 -6.54 2.23 -15.92
N LEU A 18 -7.40 2.03 -16.93
CA LEU A 18 -8.84 2.27 -16.82
C LEU A 18 -9.48 1.35 -15.77
N ALA A 19 -9.08 0.07 -15.75
CA ALA A 19 -9.61 -0.91 -14.80
C ALA A 19 -9.28 -0.57 -13.34
N LEU A 20 -8.25 0.24 -13.07
CA LEU A 20 -7.94 0.71 -11.71
C LEU A 20 -9.12 1.45 -11.06
N VAL A 21 -9.98 2.12 -11.85
CA VAL A 21 -11.18 2.81 -11.31
C VAL A 21 -12.10 1.86 -10.55
N THR A 22 -12.10 0.57 -10.91
CA THR A 22 -12.94 -0.44 -10.25
C THR A 22 -12.53 -0.69 -8.80
N LEU A 23 -11.28 -0.37 -8.44
CA LEU A 23 -10.77 -0.44 -7.07
C LEU A 23 -11.12 0.77 -6.23
N ALA A 24 -11.72 1.83 -6.78
CA ALA A 24 -11.95 3.08 -6.06
C ALA A 24 -12.67 2.88 -4.70
N PRO A 25 -13.77 2.09 -4.58
CA PRO A 25 -14.41 1.86 -3.28
C PRO A 25 -13.49 1.15 -2.28
N ALA A 26 -12.71 0.17 -2.74
CA ALA A 26 -11.80 -0.59 -1.89
C ALA A 26 -10.60 0.27 -1.45
N LEU A 27 -10.06 1.10 -2.35
CA LEU A 27 -9.00 2.08 -2.08
C LEU A 27 -9.46 3.10 -1.03
N VAL A 28 -10.66 3.66 -1.17
CA VAL A 28 -11.22 4.60 -0.20
C VAL A 28 -11.39 3.94 1.18
N GLY A 29 -11.91 2.70 1.21
CA GLY A 29 -12.04 1.93 2.45
C GLY A 29 -10.69 1.68 3.13
N ALA A 30 -9.68 1.27 2.36
CA ALA A 30 -8.32 1.06 2.87
C ALA A 30 -7.67 2.37 3.35
N ALA A 31 -7.85 3.47 2.61
CA ALA A 31 -7.34 4.79 2.98
C ALA A 31 -7.97 5.31 4.28
N ALA A 32 -9.27 5.11 4.47
CA ALA A 32 -9.96 5.50 5.70
C ALA A 32 -9.49 4.69 6.91
N ALA A 33 -9.30 3.38 6.76
CA ALA A 33 -8.74 2.54 7.82
C ALA A 33 -7.30 2.94 8.16
N LEU A 34 -6.47 3.21 7.15
CA LEU A 34 -5.10 3.70 7.29
C LEU A 34 -5.08 5.04 8.04
N ALA A 35 -5.84 6.02 7.58
CA ALA A 35 -5.97 7.34 8.20
C ALA A 35 -6.41 7.22 9.67
N GLY A 36 -7.39 6.36 9.96
CA GLY A 36 -7.86 6.14 11.34
C GLY A 36 -6.76 5.62 12.27
N ARG A 37 -5.92 4.68 11.81
CA ARG A 37 -4.80 4.15 12.61
C ARG A 37 -3.69 5.17 12.79
N LEU A 38 -3.28 5.87 11.73
CA LEU A 38 -2.23 6.88 11.79
C LEU A 38 -2.66 8.10 12.62
N GLY A 39 -3.91 8.56 12.48
CA GLY A 39 -4.49 9.63 13.30
C GLY A 39 -4.63 9.26 14.78
N GLY A 40 -4.69 7.96 15.08
CA GLY A 40 -4.60 7.40 16.45
C GLY A 40 -3.16 7.24 16.97
N GLY A 41 -2.16 7.74 16.23
CA GLY A 41 -0.74 7.67 16.59
C GLY A 41 -0.06 6.33 16.25
N GLY A 42 -0.63 5.55 15.32
CA GLY A 42 0.02 4.35 14.81
C GLY A 42 1.17 4.63 13.83
N THR A 43 2.08 3.67 13.73
CA THR A 43 3.20 3.66 12.77
C THR A 43 2.86 2.79 11.56
N LEU A 44 3.23 3.24 10.36
CA LEU A 44 3.12 2.45 9.13
C LEU A 44 4.38 1.60 8.93
N HIS A 45 4.23 0.28 8.86
CA HIS A 45 5.30 -0.65 8.48
C HIS A 45 5.04 -1.16 7.07
N VAL A 46 5.91 -0.85 6.13
CA VAL A 46 5.79 -1.24 4.71
C VAL A 46 6.83 -2.30 4.38
N PHE A 47 6.43 -3.33 3.65
CA PHE A 47 7.36 -4.36 3.21
C PHE A 47 6.97 -4.98 1.88
N GLY A 48 7.98 -5.38 1.10
CA GLY A 48 7.82 -6.03 -0.18
C GLY A 48 9.06 -6.85 -0.55
N ASP A 49 8.94 -7.66 -1.59
CA ASP A 49 10.01 -8.49 -2.14
C ASP A 49 10.45 -7.99 -3.52
N GLY A 50 11.73 -8.21 -3.86
CA GLY A 50 12.30 -7.78 -5.14
C GLY A 50 12.10 -6.29 -5.39
N ASP A 51 11.57 -5.93 -6.55
CA ASP A 51 11.29 -4.53 -6.92
C ASP A 51 10.29 -3.84 -5.97
N ALA A 52 9.40 -4.61 -5.33
CA ALA A 52 8.44 -4.07 -4.36
C ALA A 52 9.12 -3.62 -3.05
N GLU A 53 10.35 -4.07 -2.77
CA GLU A 53 11.13 -3.55 -1.65
C GLU A 53 11.52 -2.08 -1.86
N SER A 54 11.87 -1.70 -3.10
CA SER A 54 12.14 -0.28 -3.44
C SER A 54 10.87 0.55 -3.28
N ASP A 55 9.73 0.04 -3.72
CA ASP A 55 8.43 0.70 -3.54
C ASP A 55 8.12 0.87 -2.04
N ALA A 56 8.43 -0.11 -1.19
CA ALA A 56 8.19 -0.03 0.25
C ALA A 56 8.99 1.10 0.90
N HIS A 57 10.25 1.28 0.51
CA HIS A 57 11.08 2.39 0.97
C HIS A 57 10.56 3.74 0.47
N HIS A 58 10.11 3.81 -0.79
CA HIS A 58 9.49 5.01 -1.35
C HIS A 58 8.25 5.41 -0.54
N VAL A 59 7.31 4.49 -0.31
CA VAL A 59 6.12 4.75 0.50
C VAL A 59 6.51 5.26 1.88
N ALA A 60 7.44 4.61 2.58
CA ALA A 60 7.85 5.05 3.91
C ALA A 60 8.43 6.48 3.89
N VAL A 61 9.26 6.82 2.90
CA VAL A 61 9.83 8.17 2.71
C VAL A 61 8.74 9.22 2.53
N GLU A 62 7.70 8.94 1.74
CA GLU A 62 6.62 9.90 1.49
C GLU A 62 5.73 10.16 2.70
N PHE A 63 5.60 9.19 3.62
CA PHE A 63 4.91 9.41 4.89
C PHE A 63 5.77 10.23 5.87
N VAL A 64 7.08 9.96 5.97
CA VAL A 64 7.97 10.71 6.89
C VAL A 64 8.39 12.08 6.35
N HIS A 65 8.33 12.29 5.04
CA HIS A 65 8.75 13.51 4.36
C HIS A 65 7.77 13.90 3.25
N PRO A 66 6.54 14.31 3.61
CA PRO A 66 5.50 14.59 2.62
C PRO A 66 5.91 15.76 1.70
N VAL A 67 5.79 15.55 0.38
CA VAL A 67 6.20 16.53 -0.65
C VAL A 67 5.22 17.72 -0.75
N ILE A 68 4.04 17.62 -0.14
CA ILE A 68 3.00 18.66 -0.16
C ILE A 68 3.14 19.54 1.08
N VAL A 69 3.31 20.84 0.86
CA VAL A 69 3.41 21.85 1.92
C VAL A 69 2.20 21.76 2.87
N GLY A 70 2.48 21.72 4.17
CA GLY A 70 1.46 21.72 5.22
C GLY A 70 0.95 20.33 5.63
N LYS A 71 1.30 19.26 4.92
CA LYS A 71 0.96 17.89 5.33
C LYS A 71 1.83 17.45 6.52
N PRO A 72 1.25 16.83 7.56
CA PRO A 72 2.04 16.33 8.69
C PRO A 72 2.90 15.14 8.27
N ALA A 73 4.13 15.10 8.77
CA ALA A 73 4.95 13.89 8.70
C ALA A 73 4.37 12.82 9.62
N LEU A 74 4.23 11.59 9.11
CA LEU A 74 3.66 10.45 9.81
C LEU A 74 4.71 9.35 9.99
N PRO A 75 4.78 8.66 11.14
CA PRO A 75 5.77 7.62 11.38
C PRO A 75 5.61 6.46 10.39
N ALA A 76 6.68 6.17 9.64
CA ALA A 76 6.72 5.02 8.74
C ALA A 76 8.10 4.36 8.70
N LEU A 77 8.12 3.04 8.55
CA LEU A 77 9.31 2.21 8.45
C LEU A 77 9.17 1.23 7.28
N ALA A 78 10.25 1.05 6.51
CA ALA A 78 10.31 0.07 5.43
C ALA A 78 11.22 -1.10 5.78
N HIS A 79 10.82 -2.31 5.41
CA HIS A 79 11.59 -3.53 5.63
C HIS A 79 11.51 -4.46 4.41
N PRO A 80 12.57 -5.25 4.13
CA PRO A 80 12.45 -6.39 3.20
C PRO A 80 11.39 -7.38 3.69
N ALA A 81 10.63 -8.00 2.79
CA ALA A 81 9.61 -8.99 3.15
C ALA A 81 10.18 -10.13 4.02
N ALA A 82 11.38 -10.62 3.71
CA ALA A 82 12.08 -11.66 4.47
C ALA A 82 12.37 -11.29 5.95
N ARG A 83 12.37 -9.99 6.29
CA ARG A 83 12.58 -9.49 7.66
C ARG A 83 11.30 -8.98 8.32
N ALA A 84 10.21 -8.80 7.56
CA ALA A 84 8.98 -8.18 8.04
C ALA A 84 8.43 -8.87 9.28
N ALA A 85 8.31 -10.20 9.25
CA ALA A 85 7.77 -10.96 10.37
C ALA A 85 8.57 -10.78 11.67
N HIS A 86 9.90 -10.78 11.57
CA HIS A 86 10.78 -10.52 12.71
C HIS A 86 10.62 -9.09 13.22
N ARG A 87 10.65 -8.09 12.33
CA ARG A 87 10.52 -6.68 12.71
C ARG A 87 9.19 -6.41 13.41
N LEU A 88 8.07 -6.77 12.78
CA LEU A 88 6.73 -6.54 13.31
C LEU A 88 6.53 -7.14 14.71
N ARG A 89 7.03 -8.36 14.95
CA ARG A 89 6.94 -8.99 16.27
C ARG A 89 7.67 -8.24 17.38
N HIS A 90 8.72 -7.49 17.06
CA HIS A 90 9.58 -6.84 18.04
C HIS A 90 9.38 -5.32 18.14
N THR A 91 8.90 -4.67 17.08
CA THR A 91 8.85 -3.21 17.00
C THR A 91 7.46 -2.63 16.78
N ALA A 92 6.49 -3.41 16.29
CA ALA A 92 5.17 -2.86 15.98
C ALA A 92 4.22 -2.94 17.17
N GLU A 93 3.31 -1.97 17.33
CA GLU A 93 2.23 -1.98 18.31
C GLU A 93 0.88 -2.41 17.69
N PRO A 94 -0.13 -2.87 18.48
CA PRO A 94 -1.46 -3.22 17.95
C PRO A 94 -2.22 -2.08 17.26
N ARG A 95 -1.77 -0.84 17.44
CA ARG A 95 -2.32 0.34 16.74
C ARG A 95 -1.72 0.56 15.36
N ASP A 96 -0.63 -0.12 15.04
CA ASP A 96 0.15 0.09 13.82
C ASP A 96 -0.54 -0.50 12.58
N VAL A 97 0.01 -0.16 11.43
CA VAL A 97 -0.41 -0.64 10.12
C VAL A 97 0.70 -1.43 9.47
N ALA A 98 0.37 -2.56 8.86
CA ALA A 98 1.24 -3.34 7.99
C ALA A 98 0.76 -3.17 6.54
N LEU A 99 1.58 -2.61 5.65
CA LEU A 99 1.32 -2.52 4.22
C LEU A 99 2.26 -3.47 3.47
N ALA A 100 1.72 -4.57 2.96
CA ALA A 100 2.45 -5.53 2.15
C ALA A 100 2.33 -5.18 0.66
N LEU A 101 3.46 -5.07 -0.01
CA LEU A 101 3.57 -4.86 -1.45
C LEU A 101 4.06 -6.16 -2.09
N CYS A 102 3.18 -6.89 -2.77
CA CYS A 102 3.57 -8.16 -3.39
C CYS A 102 4.36 -7.92 -4.68
N GLY A 103 5.57 -8.47 -4.77
CA GLY A 103 6.33 -8.67 -5.98
C GLY A 103 5.81 -9.84 -6.83
N PRO A 104 6.65 -10.47 -7.65
CA PRO A 104 6.27 -11.60 -8.50
C PRO A 104 5.77 -12.82 -7.70
N ASP A 105 6.31 -13.02 -6.48
CA ASP A 105 5.88 -14.08 -5.58
C ASP A 105 5.04 -13.49 -4.42
N PRO A 106 3.70 -13.60 -4.47
CA PRO A 106 2.86 -13.10 -3.37
C PRO A 106 3.12 -13.84 -2.06
N ALA A 107 3.65 -15.08 -2.07
CA ALA A 107 3.92 -15.82 -0.84
C ALA A 107 5.03 -15.18 0.01
N ALA A 108 5.92 -14.39 -0.62
CA ALA A 108 7.04 -13.75 0.05
C ALA A 108 6.63 -12.81 1.20
N VAL A 109 5.44 -12.20 1.12
CA VAL A 109 4.91 -11.27 2.13
C VAL A 109 4.08 -11.95 3.23
N GLU A 110 3.67 -13.21 3.03
CA GLU A 110 2.78 -13.94 3.95
C GLU A 110 3.31 -14.05 5.39
N PRO A 111 4.61 -14.29 5.64
CA PRO A 111 5.14 -14.32 7.00
C PRO A 111 4.95 -12.98 7.74
N GLY A 112 5.11 -11.86 7.02
CA GLY A 112 4.88 -10.52 7.56
C GLY A 112 3.40 -10.27 7.89
N LEU A 113 2.50 -10.71 7.01
CA LEU A 113 1.05 -10.60 7.22
C LEU A 113 0.56 -11.44 8.41
N HIS A 114 1.07 -12.67 8.57
CA HIS A 114 0.78 -13.48 9.76
C HIS A 114 1.28 -12.80 11.05
N ALA A 115 2.50 -12.26 11.04
CA ALA A 115 3.01 -11.50 12.19
C ALA A 115 2.18 -10.25 12.51
N ALA A 116 1.68 -9.55 11.48
CA ALA A 116 0.78 -8.42 11.67
C ALA A 116 -0.53 -8.85 12.35
N ALA A 117 -1.13 -9.96 11.90
CA ALA A 117 -2.34 -10.52 12.50
C ALA A 117 -2.11 -10.95 13.96
N GLU A 118 -1.01 -11.66 14.26
CA GLU A 118 -0.59 -12.04 15.62
C GLU A 118 -0.48 -10.84 16.56
N ARG A 119 -0.01 -9.70 16.04
CA ARG A 119 0.20 -8.45 16.79
C ARG A 119 -1.03 -7.54 16.81
N GLY A 120 -2.10 -7.87 16.09
CA GLY A 120 -3.33 -7.07 16.01
C GLY A 120 -3.24 -5.81 15.15
N LEU A 121 -2.27 -5.74 14.23
CA LEU A 121 -2.11 -4.62 13.31
C LEU A 121 -3.26 -4.57 12.29
N LEU A 122 -3.52 -3.39 11.73
CA LEU A 122 -4.27 -3.27 10.49
C LEU A 122 -3.39 -3.74 9.33
N ALA A 123 -3.73 -4.84 8.67
CA ALA A 123 -2.99 -5.34 7.50
C ALA A 123 -3.66 -4.93 6.18
N LEU A 124 -2.89 -4.31 5.29
CA LEU A 124 -3.25 -3.89 3.93
C LEU A 124 -2.32 -4.60 2.93
N VAL A 125 -2.86 -5.03 1.79
CA VAL A 125 -2.10 -5.71 0.73
C VAL A 125 -2.33 -5.02 -0.61
N LEU A 126 -1.24 -4.69 -1.32
CA LEU A 126 -1.24 -4.35 -2.75
C LEU A 126 -0.61 -5.50 -3.53
N CYS A 127 -1.38 -6.16 -4.39
CA CYS A 127 -0.91 -7.33 -5.14
C CYS A 127 -1.41 -7.31 -6.59
N GLY A 128 -0.91 -8.22 -7.41
CA GLY A 128 -1.54 -8.54 -8.71
C GLY A 128 -2.83 -9.35 -8.52
N PRO A 129 -3.36 -9.95 -9.60
CA PRO A 129 -4.61 -10.71 -9.57
C PRO A 129 -4.59 -11.92 -8.63
N ARG A 130 -3.41 -12.41 -8.25
CA ARG A 130 -3.21 -13.53 -7.32
C ARG A 130 -2.80 -13.01 -5.94
N PRO A 131 -3.70 -13.00 -4.95
CA PRO A 131 -3.37 -12.51 -3.61
C PRO A 131 -2.56 -13.53 -2.79
N PRO A 132 -1.81 -13.06 -1.79
CA PRO A 132 -1.19 -13.93 -0.78
C PRO A 132 -2.25 -14.68 0.03
N GLN A 133 -1.90 -15.87 0.51
CA GLN A 133 -2.73 -16.71 1.37
C GLN A 133 -2.49 -16.38 2.86
N ALA A 134 -2.71 -15.11 3.23
CA ALA A 134 -2.54 -14.64 4.60
C ALA A 134 -3.65 -13.65 5.00
N PRO A 135 -3.93 -13.47 6.30
CA PRO A 135 -4.95 -12.55 6.77
C PRO A 135 -4.61 -11.10 6.43
N ALA A 136 -5.57 -10.38 5.84
CA ALA A 136 -5.49 -8.93 5.62
C ALA A 136 -6.89 -8.32 5.77
N ALA A 137 -6.96 -7.12 6.34
CA ALA A 137 -8.22 -6.37 6.43
C ALA A 137 -8.63 -5.79 5.07
N HIS A 138 -7.65 -5.41 4.25
CA HIS A 138 -7.87 -4.93 2.89
C HIS A 138 -6.85 -5.55 1.93
N THR A 139 -7.35 -6.11 0.83
CA THR A 139 -6.53 -6.61 -0.27
C THR A 139 -6.96 -5.90 -1.55
N LEU A 140 -6.04 -5.16 -2.15
CA LEU A 140 -6.24 -4.42 -3.40
C LEU A 140 -5.53 -5.18 -4.52
N ALA A 141 -6.30 -6.00 -5.25
CA ALA A 141 -5.82 -6.78 -6.37
C ALA A 141 -5.82 -5.93 -7.65
N LEU A 142 -4.62 -5.55 -8.09
CA LEU A 142 -4.40 -4.70 -9.25
C LEU A 142 -4.64 -5.49 -10.56
N PRO A 143 -5.39 -4.93 -11.53
CA PRO A 143 -5.84 -5.66 -12.72
C PRO A 143 -4.76 -5.72 -13.81
N ALA A 144 -3.59 -6.29 -13.50
CA ALA A 144 -2.48 -6.46 -14.44
C ALA A 144 -1.70 -7.75 -14.19
N ASP A 145 -1.57 -8.58 -15.22
CA ASP A 145 -0.71 -9.78 -15.22
C ASP A 145 0.73 -9.49 -15.63
N ASP A 146 0.95 -8.47 -16.48
CA ASP A 146 2.28 -8.03 -16.89
C ASP A 146 3.00 -7.40 -15.68
N PRO A 147 4.15 -7.92 -15.23
CA PRO A 147 4.85 -7.42 -14.04
C PRO A 147 5.26 -5.94 -14.13
N LEU A 148 5.55 -5.43 -15.33
CA LEU A 148 5.95 -4.04 -15.54
C LEU A 148 4.74 -3.10 -15.39
N ILE A 149 3.60 -3.49 -15.95
CA ILE A 149 2.35 -2.71 -15.81
C ILE A 149 1.82 -2.82 -14.39
N LEU A 150 1.91 -3.99 -13.77
CA LEU A 150 1.54 -4.21 -12.37
C LEU A 150 2.31 -3.26 -11.45
N ARG A 151 3.61 -3.06 -11.70
CA ARG A 151 4.41 -2.09 -10.96
C ARG A 151 3.88 -0.66 -11.14
N GLU A 152 3.57 -0.23 -12.36
CA GLU A 152 3.00 1.10 -12.62
C GLU A 152 1.65 1.32 -11.89
N LEU A 153 0.78 0.31 -11.91
CA LEU A 153 -0.48 0.36 -11.18
C LEU A 153 -0.27 0.37 -9.67
N ARG A 154 0.76 -0.33 -9.16
CA ARG A 154 1.09 -0.33 -7.73
C ARG A 154 1.54 1.04 -7.27
N VAL A 155 2.41 1.71 -8.05
CA VAL A 155 2.83 3.09 -7.80
C VAL A 155 1.63 4.02 -7.73
N SER A 156 0.74 3.91 -8.72
CA SER A 156 -0.48 4.70 -8.75
C SER A 156 -1.37 4.43 -7.52
N ALA A 157 -1.55 3.16 -7.16
CA ALA A 157 -2.40 2.76 -6.05
C ALA A 157 -1.86 3.22 -4.68
N TYR A 158 -0.55 3.10 -4.41
CA TYR A 158 -0.02 3.57 -3.13
C TYR A 158 0.04 5.10 -3.05
N HIS A 159 0.25 5.83 -4.16
CA HIS A 159 0.14 7.29 -4.16
C HIS A 159 -1.30 7.75 -3.89
N LEU A 160 -2.30 7.10 -4.51
CA LEU A 160 -3.71 7.36 -4.21
C LEU A 160 -4.04 7.05 -2.75
N LEU A 161 -3.53 5.94 -2.21
CA LEU A 161 -3.69 5.57 -0.81
C LEU A 161 -3.08 6.63 0.12
N TRP A 162 -1.86 7.10 -0.20
CA TRP A 162 -1.16 8.17 0.53
C TRP A 162 -1.97 9.47 0.50
N GLU A 163 -2.41 9.91 -0.68
CA GLU A 163 -3.13 11.18 -0.86
C GLU A 163 -4.47 11.16 -0.12
N LEU A 164 -5.25 10.10 -0.30
CA LEU A 164 -6.54 9.94 0.37
C LEU A 164 -6.39 9.88 1.90
N ALA A 165 -5.39 9.15 2.42
CA ALA A 165 -5.15 9.09 3.85
C ALA A 165 -4.85 10.48 4.44
N HIS A 166 -4.02 11.27 3.76
CA HIS A 166 -3.71 12.63 4.18
C HIS A 166 -4.91 13.58 4.09
N VAL A 167 -5.73 13.48 3.04
CA VAL A 167 -6.98 14.25 2.92
C VAL A 167 -7.93 13.93 4.07
N LEU A 168 -8.10 12.66 4.41
CA LEU A 168 -8.97 12.23 5.51
C LEU A 168 -8.48 12.72 6.87
N LEU A 169 -7.17 12.66 7.12
CA LEU A 169 -6.56 13.18 8.35
C LEU A 169 -6.78 14.69 8.52
N GLU A 170 -6.67 15.47 7.45
CA GLU A 170 -6.94 16.91 7.49
C GLU A 170 -8.40 17.22 7.82
N HIS A 171 -9.34 16.51 7.19
CA HIS A 171 -10.76 16.70 7.46
C HIS A 171 -11.11 16.37 8.91
N ASP A 172 -10.53 15.30 9.48
CA ASP A 172 -10.73 14.96 10.88
C ASP A 172 -10.10 15.99 11.83
N GLY A 173 -8.91 16.51 11.50
CA GLY A 173 -8.28 17.61 12.23
C GLY A 173 -9.14 18.88 12.22
N ALA A 174 -9.68 19.25 11.06
CA ALA A 174 -10.56 20.41 10.92
C ALA A 174 -11.86 20.26 11.73
N ARG A 175 -12.49 19.08 11.75
CA ARG A 175 -13.68 18.81 12.57
C ARG A 175 -13.39 18.92 14.07
N ARG A 176 -12.23 18.41 14.52
CA ARG A 176 -11.83 18.48 15.93
C ARG A 176 -11.47 19.90 16.37
N GLY A 177 -10.85 20.69 15.48
CA GLY A 177 -10.49 22.09 15.75
C GLY A 177 -11.66 23.08 15.66
N GLY A 178 -12.72 22.78 14.92
CA GLY A 178 -13.92 23.62 14.78
C GLY A 178 -14.99 23.41 15.86
N SER A 179 -14.74 22.55 16.86
CA SER A 179 -15.65 22.29 17.98
C SER A 179 -15.15 22.88 19.31
N ALA A 180 -14.22 23.85 19.26
CA ALA A 180 -13.63 24.54 20.41
C ALA A 180 -14.11 25.99 20.51
#